data_AF-A0A7X8ZIM5-F1
#
_entry.id   AF-A0A7X8ZIM5-F1
#
_cell.length_a   1.000
_cell.length_b   1.000
_cell.length_c   1.000
_cell.angle_alpha   90.00
_cell.angle_beta   90.00
_cell.angle_gamma   90.00
#
_symmetry.space_group_name_H-M   'P 1'
#
loop_
_entity.id
_entity.type
_entity.pdbx_description
1 polymer ?
#
loop_
_entity_poly.entity_id
_entity_poly.type
_entity_poly.pdbx_seq_one_letter_code
_entity_poly.pdbx_strand_id
1 'polypeptide(L)' 'MNLLDIKDPGFLRDLSIAELNELAKTIRSFIIENVAKTGGHLSSNLGVVELTIAMHKVFNSPTDKLIFDVGHQAYT' A
#
# COMPACT_ATOMS: atom_id res chain seq x y z
N MET A 1 13.75 2.46 3.32
CA MET A 1 13.23 1.10 3.58
C MET A 1 13.09 0.39 2.25
N ASN A 2 13.52 -0.86 2.13
CA ASN A 2 13.28 -1.65 0.93
C ASN A 2 11.90 -2.32 1.04
N LEU A 3 11.00 -2.05 0.08
CA LEU A 3 9.63 -2.57 0.11
C LEU A 3 9.59 -4.09 0.06
N LEU A 4 10.57 -4.74 -0.59
CA LEU A 4 10.61 -6.19 -0.76
C LEU A 4 10.93 -6.96 0.53
N ASP A 5 11.41 -6.25 1.55
CA ASP A 5 11.75 -6.83 2.85
C ASP A 5 10.54 -6.82 3.81
N ILE A 6 9.45 -6.13 3.47
CA ILE A 6 8.21 -6.11 4.26
C ILE A 6 7.52 -7.48 4.14
N LYS A 7 7.17 -8.08 5.28
CA LYS A 7 6.51 -9.41 5.35
C LYS A 7 5.10 -9.37 5.92
N ASP A 8 4.78 -8.35 6.70
CA ASP A 8 3.47 -8.17 7.33
C ASP A 8 3.20 -6.68 7.59
N PRO A 9 1.93 -6.27 7.78
CA PRO A 9 1.57 -4.87 7.99
C PRO A 9 1.81 -4.37 9.44
N GLY A 10 2.24 -5.23 10.36
CA GLY A 10 2.31 -4.91 11.80
C GLY A 10 3.18 -3.70 12.10
N PHE A 11 4.30 -3.54 11.38
CA PHE A 11 5.23 -2.42 11.54
C PHE A 11 4.57 -1.05 11.31
N LEU A 12 3.48 -0.98 10.53
CA LEU A 12 2.79 0.28 10.24
C LEU A 12 2.22 0.94 11.50
N ARG A 13 1.96 0.17 12.56
CA ARG A 13 1.44 0.68 13.83
C ARG A 13 2.44 1.60 14.53
N ASP A 14 3.72 1.28 14.41
CA ASP A 14 4.80 1.98 15.10
C ASP A 14 5.29 3.23 14.34
N LEU A 15 4.94 3.37 13.06
CA LEU A 15 5.32 4.52 12.26
C LEU A 15 4.53 5.79 12.61
N SER A 16 5.23 6.92 12.66
CA SER A 16 4.63 8.25 12.70
C SER A 16 3.92 8.60 11.39
N ILE A 17 3.05 9.61 11.41
CA ILE A 17 2.37 10.10 10.19
C ILE A 17 3.38 10.54 9.11
N ALA A 18 4.50 11.16 9.50
CA ALA A 18 5.54 11.55 8.56
C ALA A 18 6.19 10.34 7.87
N GLU A 19 6.48 9.29 8.63
CA GLU A 19 7.05 8.05 8.08
C GLU A 19 6.06 7.32 7.17
N LEU A 20 4.75 7.33 7.50
CA LEU A 20 3.72 6.78 6.62
C LEU A 20 3.63 7.53 5.29
N ASN A 21 3.76 8.86 5.30
CA ASN A 21 3.76 9.67 4.08
C ASN A 21 4.98 9.36 3.19
N GLU A 22 6.16 9.15 3.80
CA GLU A 22 7.36 8.72 3.06
C GLU A 22 7.23 7.30 2.52
N LEU A 23 6.61 6.39 3.28
CA LEU A 23 6.28 5.05 2.80
C LEU A 23 5.33 5.12 1.60
N ALA A 24 4.25 5.91 1.69
CA ALA A 24 3.29 6.09 0.59
C ALA A 24 3.97 6.63 -0.68
N LYS A 25 4.87 7.60 -0.53
CA LYS A 25 5.67 8.11 -1.65
C LYS A 25 6.55 7.02 -2.28
N THR A 26 7.19 6.20 -1.45
CA THR A 26 8.04 5.08 -1.91
C THR A 26 7.22 4.04 -2.67
N ILE A 27 6.05 3.68 -2.16
CA ILE A 27 5.10 2.75 -2.81
C ILE A 27 4.61 3.31 -4.15
N ARG A 28 4.21 4.58 -4.21
CA ARG A 28 3.78 5.22 -5.47
C ARG A 28 4.87 5.15 -6.53
N SER A 29 6.12 5.48 -6.20
CA SER A 29 7.24 5.37 -7.13
C SER A 29 7.42 3.92 -7.63
N PHE A 30 7.36 2.95 -6.71
CA PHE A 30 7.48 1.53 -7.07
C PHE A 30 6.37 1.06 -8.03
N ILE A 31 5.11 1.44 -7.76
CA ILE A 31 3.97 1.10 -8.63
C ILE A 31 4.16 1.71 -10.02
N ILE A 32 4.53 2.99 -10.11
CA ILE A 32 4.77 3.66 -11.40
C ILE A 32 5.88 2.96 -12.19
N GLU A 33 7.02 2.67 -11.54
CA GLU A 33 8.19 2.09 -12.21
C GLU A 33 7.97 0.67 -12.71
N ASN A 34 7.10 -0.10 -12.07
CA ASN A 34 6.85 -1.49 -12.42
C ASN A 34 5.63 -1.64 -13.33
N VAL A 35 4.49 -1.05 -12.97
CA VAL A 35 3.23 -1.21 -13.71
C VAL A 35 3.25 -0.48 -15.05
N ALA A 36 3.94 0.66 -15.16
CA ALA A 36 4.05 1.37 -16.45
C ALA A 36 4.81 0.56 -17.51
N LYS A 37 5.70 -0.36 -17.11
CA LYS A 37 6.48 -1.21 -18.03
C LYS A 37 5.69 -2.43 -18.49
N THR A 38 4.88 -3.01 -17.62
CA THR A 38 4.15 -4.26 -17.88
C THR A 38 2.71 -4.04 -18.36
N GLY A 39 2.19 -2.83 -18.21
CA GLY A 39 0.74 -2.56 -18.28
C GLY A 39 0.01 -3.01 -17.01
N GLY A 40 -1.25 -2.60 -16.87
CA GLY A 40 -2.10 -2.93 -15.72
C GLY A 40 -2.91 -1.74 -15.19
N HIS A 41 -3.54 -1.93 -14.03
CA HIS A 41 -4.42 -0.93 -13.42
C HIS A 41 -3.64 0.14 -12.63
N LEU A 42 -2.94 1.03 -13.33
CA LEU A 42 -2.07 2.03 -12.69
C LEU A 42 -2.85 3.06 -11.85
N SER A 43 -3.83 3.74 -12.45
CA SER A 43 -4.51 4.89 -11.83
C SER A 43 -5.31 4.51 -10.57
N SER A 44 -6.01 3.37 -10.60
CA SER A 44 -6.78 2.87 -9.46
C SER A 44 -5.90 2.59 -8.26
N ASN A 45 -4.71 2.03 -8.45
CA ASN A 45 -3.76 1.74 -7.37
C ASN A 45 -3.12 3.01 -6.81
N LEU A 46 -2.75 3.97 -7.67
CA LEU A 46 -2.23 5.26 -7.20
C LEU A 46 -3.25 6.04 -6.36
N GLY A 47 -4.54 5.89 -6.64
CA GLY A 47 -5.61 6.58 -5.91
C GLY A 47 -5.91 6.03 -4.52
N VAL A 48 -5.37 4.86 -4.14
CA VAL A 48 -5.69 4.20 -2.86
C VAL A 48 -4.48 3.90 -1.97
N VAL A 49 -3.27 4.34 -2.34
CA VAL A 49 -2.05 4.02 -1.57
C VAL A 49 -2.18 4.41 -0.10
N GLU A 50 -2.52 5.66 0.17
CA GLU A 50 -2.66 6.17 1.54
C GLU A 50 -3.83 5.51 2.28
N LEU A 51 -4.92 5.19 1.58
CA LEU A 51 -6.07 4.46 2.14
C LEU A 51 -5.65 3.06 2.60
N THR A 52 -4.98 2.29 1.74
CA THR A 52 -4.52 0.93 2.06
C THR A 52 -3.56 0.92 3.25
N ILE A 53 -2.61 1.87 3.29
CA ILE A 53 -1.70 2.03 4.44
C ILE A 53 -2.48 2.35 5.72
N ALA A 54 -3.42 3.30 5.66
CA ALA A 54 -4.22 3.69 6.83
C ALA A 54 -5.10 2.52 7.33
N MET A 55 -5.72 1.76 6.42
CA MET A 55 -6.50 0.57 6.77
C MET A 55 -5.63 -0.46 7.49
N HIS A 56 -4.44 -0.76 6.99
CA HIS A 56 -3.52 -1.71 7.63
C HIS A 56 -2.90 -1.19 8.94
N LYS A 57 -2.77 0.13 9.12
CA LYS A 57 -2.33 0.73 10.39
C LYS A 57 -3.41 0.66 11.47
N VAL A 58 -4.66 0.96 11.11
CA VAL A 58 -5.78 1.09 12.06
C VAL A 58 -6.42 -0.26 12.38
N PHE A 59 -6.62 -1.12 11.39
CA PHE A 59 -7.22 -2.44 11.56
C PHE A 59 -6.16 -3.52 11.80
N ASN A 60 -6.60 -4.68 12.30
CA ASN A 60 -5.76 -5.83 12.58
C ASN A 60 -5.83 -6.90 11.48
N SER A 61 -5.52 -6.54 10.24
CA SER A 61 -5.41 -7.52 9.15
C SER A 61 -4.25 -8.49 9.40
N PRO A 62 -4.42 -9.81 9.18
CA PRO A 62 -5.56 -10.47 8.52
C PRO A 62 -6.69 -10.95 9.46
N THR A 63 -6.64 -10.63 10.76
CA THR A 63 -7.73 -10.94 11.70
C THR A 63 -9.00 -10.20 11.28
N ASP A 64 -8.89 -8.87 11.15
CA ASP A 64 -9.92 -8.04 10.53
C ASP A 64 -9.87 -8.23 9.02
N LYS A 65 -11.04 -8.44 8.42
CA LYS A 65 -11.16 -8.69 6.98
C LYS A 65 -11.31 -7.37 6.23
N LEU A 66 -10.33 -7.06 5.41
CA LEU A 66 -10.36 -5.94 4.47
C LEU A 66 -10.74 -6.47 3.09
N ILE A 67 -11.81 -5.95 2.49
CA ILE A 67 -12.36 -6.40 1.21
C ILE A 67 -12.34 -5.22 0.24
N PHE A 68 -11.70 -5.41 -0.92
CA PHE A 68 -11.74 -4.46 -2.03
C PHE A 68 -12.75 -4.94 -3.07
N ASP A 69 -13.70 -4.07 -3.42
CA ASP A 69 -14.62 -4.35 -4.53
C ASP A 69 -13.89 -4.36 -5.87
N VAL A 70 -14.20 -5.31 -6.76
CA VAL A 70 -13.48 -5.66 -8.00
C VAL A 70 -12.04 -6.14 -7.78
N GLY A 71 -11.20 -5.37 -7.09
CA GLY A 71 -9.82 -5.74 -6.72
C GLY A 71 -8.72 -5.14 -7.59
N HIS A 72 -9.06 -4.42 -8.67
CA HIS A 72 -8.10 -3.74 -9.54
C HIS A 72 -7.27 -2.61 -8.87
N GLN A 73 -7.57 -2.27 -7.62
CA GLN A 73 -6.91 -1.28 -6.78
C GLN A 73 -6.10 -1.92 -5.62
N ALA A 74 -5.84 -3.23 -5.66
CA ALA A 74 -5.21 -3.98 -4.57
C ALA A 74 -3.76 -4.43 -4.87
N TYR A 75 -2.95 -3.60 -5.54
CA TYR A 75 -1.50 -3.83 -5.73
C TYR A 75 -0.63 -3.21 -4.64
N THR A 76 -1.17 -2.26 -3.86
CA THR A 76 -0.48 -1.62 -2.72
C THR A 76 -0.32 -2.59 -1.57
#